data_AF-A0A286AKW0-F1
#
_entry.id   AF-A0A286AKW0-F1
#
_cell.length_a   1.000
_cell.length_b   1.000
_cell.length_c   1.000
_cell.angle_alpha   90.00
_cell.angle_beta   90.00
_cell.angle_gamma   90.00
#
_symmetry.space_group_name_H-M   'P 1'
#
loop_
_entity.id
_entity.type
_entity.pdbx_description
1 polymer ?
#
loop_
_entity_poly.entity_id
_entity_poly.type
_entity_poly.pdbx_seq_one_letter_code
_entity_poly.pdbx_strand_id
1 'polypeptide(L)' 'MADFSNLRSFYWHIRYTRCKVIKRKYYRYVFKEKKRLIETGVDKEYLRLYCRTLAFKHNEHAERRLLFYKNQKSITY' A
#
# COMPACT_ATOMS: atom_id res chain seq x y z
N MET A 1 -11.53 11.85 0.14
CA MET A 1 -10.64 10.77 0.65
C MET A 1 -9.83 10.23 -0.53
N ALA A 2 -8.53 10.00 -0.36
CA ALA A 2 -7.71 9.43 -1.45
C ALA A 2 -8.19 8.01 -1.79
N ASP A 3 -8.34 7.72 -3.08
CA ASP A 3 -8.76 6.40 -3.54
C ASP A 3 -7.57 5.42 -3.62
N PHE A 4 -7.69 4.31 -2.88
CA PHE A 4 -6.70 3.22 -2.81
C PHE A 4 -7.13 1.96 -3.58
N SER A 5 -8.26 2.00 -4.29
CA SER A 5 -8.82 0.86 -5.05
C SER A 5 -7.81 0.26 -6.03
N ASN A 6 -7.16 1.12 -6.83
CA ASN A 6 -6.13 0.74 -7.80
C ASN A 6 -4.94 0.04 -7.13
N LEU A 7 -4.47 0.60 -6.01
CA LEU A 7 -3.34 0.05 -5.26
C LEU A 7 -3.67 -1.37 -4.76
N ARG A 8 -4.87 -1.57 -4.19
CA ARG A 8 -5.34 -2.90 -3.76
C ARG A 8 -5.41 -3.88 -4.93
N SER A 9 -5.95 -3.44 -6.07
CA SER A 9 -6.05 -4.26 -7.29
C SER A 9 -4.68 -4.71 -7.79
N PHE A 10 -3.70 -3.80 -7.85
CA PHE A 10 -2.34 -4.15 -8.28
C PHE A 10 -1.67 -5.14 -7.34
N TYR A 11 -1.80 -4.94 -6.01
CA TYR A 11 -1.27 -5.90 -5.04
C TYR A 11 -1.99 -7.25 -5.07
N TRP A 12 -3.27 -7.29 -5.40
CA TRP A 12 -3.98 -8.54 -5.67
C TRP A 12 -3.33 -9.27 -6.85
N HIS A 13 -3.13 -8.61 -7.99
CA HIS A 13 -2.46 -9.23 -9.13
C HIS A 13 -1.04 -9.71 -8.82
N ILE A 14 -0.25 -8.94 -8.05
CA ILE A 14 1.11 -9.33 -7.63
C ILE A 14 1.10 -10.62 -6.80
N ARG A 15 0.10 -10.78 -5.91
CA ARG A 15 -0.02 -11.97 -5.05
C ARG A 15 -0.45 -13.21 -5.83
N TYR A 16 -1.43 -13.07 -6.73
CA TYR A 16 -2.01 -14.21 -7.43
C TYR A 16 -1.24 -14.65 -8.67
N THR A 17 -0.48 -13.76 -9.30
CA THR A 17 0.29 -14.15 -10.49
C THR A 17 1.57 -14.90 -10.10
N ARG A 18 1.88 -16.00 -10.81
CA ARG A 18 3.19 -16.67 -10.72
C ARG A 18 4.20 -16.15 -11.74
N CYS A 19 3.74 -15.51 -12.81
CA CYS A 19 4.60 -15.03 -13.90
C CYS A 19 5.43 -13.80 -13.49
N LYS A 20 6.77 -13.93 -13.57
CA LYS A 20 7.71 -12.87 -13.18
C LYS A 20 7.56 -11.60 -14.00
N VAL A 21 7.26 -11.72 -15.31
CA VAL A 21 7.07 -10.56 -16.20
C VAL A 21 5.83 -9.77 -15.77
N ILE A 22 4.74 -10.47 -15.47
CA ILE A 22 3.50 -9.86 -15.00
C ILE A 22 3.72 -9.20 -13.62
N LYS A 23 4.41 -9.86 -12.68
CA LYS A 23 4.79 -9.24 -11.40
C LYS A 23 5.53 -7.92 -11.60
N ARG A 24 6.56 -7.91 -12.45
CA ARG A 24 7.35 -6.70 -12.74
C ARG A 24 6.48 -5.58 -13.34
N LYS A 25 5.54 -5.91 -14.23
CA LYS A 25 4.56 -4.97 -14.79
C LYS A 25 3.73 -4.31 -13.67
N TYR A 26 3.14 -5.11 -12.78
CA TYR A 26 2.33 -4.57 -11.69
C TYR A 26 3.14 -3.79 -10.65
N TYR A 27 4.39 -4.18 -10.34
CA TYR A 27 5.25 -3.36 -9.48
C TYR A 27 5.53 -1.98 -10.07
N ARG A 28 5.66 -1.86 -11.41
CA ARG A 28 5.77 -0.55 -12.08
C ARG A 28 4.50 0.28 -11.93
N TYR A 29 3.32 -0.34 -12.00
CA TYR A 29 2.05 0.35 -11.76
C TYR A 29 1.89 0.79 -10.30
N VAL A 30 2.28 -0.05 -9.34
CA VAL A 30 2.33 0.32 -7.92
C VAL A 30 3.24 1.54 -7.72
N PHE A 31 4.41 1.59 -8.35
CA PHE A 31 5.30 2.75 -8.25
C PHE A 31 4.64 4.04 -8.75
N LYS A 32 4.00 3.99 -9.93
CA LYS A 32 3.26 5.14 -10.49
C LYS A 32 2.13 5.59 -9.57
N GLU A 33 1.32 4.67 -9.07
CA GLU A 33 0.24 4.99 -8.13
C GLU A 33 0.74 5.55 -6.81
N LYS A 34 1.84 5.02 -6.28
CA LYS A 34 2.44 5.58 -5.06
C LYS A 34 2.87 7.02 -5.26
N LYS A 35 3.46 7.34 -6.42
CA LYS A 35 3.84 8.71 -6.76
C LYS A 35 2.59 9.62 -6.84
N ARG A 36 1.55 9.18 -7.56
CA ARG A 36 0.25 9.90 -7.65
C ARG A 36 -0.33 10.19 -6.27
N LEU A 37 -0.38 9.18 -5.39
CA LEU A 37 -0.95 9.33 -4.05
C LEU A 37 -0.16 10.34 -3.19
N ILE A 38 1.17 10.30 -3.25
CA ILE A 38 2.03 11.27 -2.56
C ILE A 38 1.78 12.68 -3.08
N GLU A 39 1.68 12.86 -4.41
CA GLU A 39 1.37 14.16 -5.04
C GLU A 39 -0.01 14.69 -4.63
N THR A 40 -0.99 13.81 -4.40
CA THR A 40 -2.31 14.20 -3.86
C THR A 40 -2.32 14.52 -2.37
N GLY A 41 -1.17 14.52 -1.69
CA GLY A 41 -1.04 14.87 -0.27
C GLY A 41 -1.19 13.69 0.70
N VAL A 42 -1.14 12.44 0.21
CA VAL A 42 -1.12 11.27 1.11
C VAL A 42 0.22 11.20 1.83
N ASP A 43 0.16 10.99 3.15
CA ASP A 43 1.34 10.82 3.99
C ASP A 43 2.21 9.63 3.52
N LYS A 44 3.52 9.90 3.35
CA LYS A 44 4.48 8.92 2.80
C LYS A 44 4.65 7.70 3.71
N GLU A 45 4.67 7.89 5.02
CA GLU A 45 4.87 6.79 5.98
C GLU A 45 3.60 5.94 6.08
N TYR A 46 2.43 6.60 6.12
CA TYR A 46 1.15 5.92 6.00
C TYR A 46 1.10 5.02 4.76
N LEU A 47 1.44 5.56 3.60
CA LEU A 47 1.43 4.83 2.34
C LEU A 47 2.43 3.66 2.35
N ARG A 48 3.62 3.84 2.95
CA ARG A 48 4.63 2.78 3.11
C ARG A 48 4.09 1.62 3.95
N LEU A 49 3.50 1.92 5.11
CA LEU A 49 2.92 0.93 6.01
C LEU A 49 1.75 0.21 5.34
N TYR A 50 0.89 0.96 4.65
CA TYR A 50 -0.24 0.41 3.92
C TYR A 50 0.19 -0.53 2.77
N CYS A 51 1.17 -0.15 1.96
CA CYS A 51 1.73 -1.04 0.94
C CYS A 51 2.28 -2.36 1.55
N ARG A 52 2.84 -2.30 2.76
CA ARG A 52 3.42 -3.46 3.45
C ARG A 52 2.34 -4.46 3.90
N THR A 53 1.17 -3.98 4.33
CA THR A 53 0.03 -4.86 4.63
C THR A 53 -0.57 -5.49 3.37
N LEU A 54 -0.53 -4.78 2.23
CA LEU A 54 -1.02 -5.32 0.96
C LEU A 54 -0.10 -6.37 0.33
N ALA A 55 1.22 -6.28 0.57
CA ALA A 55 2.21 -7.16 -0.02
C ALA A 55 2.03 -8.64 0.37
N PHE A 56 1.55 -8.92 1.59
CA PHE A 56 1.41 -10.26 2.12
C PHE A 56 0.08 -10.39 2.87
N LYS A 57 -0.65 -11.49 2.64
CA LYS A 57 -1.92 -11.72 3.33
C LYS A 57 -1.64 -12.07 4.80
N HIS A 58 -2.39 -11.51 5.75
CA HIS A 58 -2.27 -11.80 7.19
C HIS A 58 -0.90 -11.47 7.79
N ASN A 59 -0.28 -10.37 7.35
CA ASN A 59 0.94 -9.90 8.00
C ASN A 59 0.58 -9.11 9.27
N GLU A 60 0.35 -9.82 10.37
CA GLU A 60 -0.10 -9.23 11.64
C GLU A 60 0.84 -8.13 12.13
N HIS A 61 2.16 -8.28 11.97
CA HIS A 61 3.11 -7.25 12.35
C HIS A 61 2.96 -5.97 11.52
N ALA A 62 2.72 -6.10 10.22
CA ALA A 62 2.47 -4.94 9.36
C ALA A 62 1.13 -4.29 9.68
N GLU A 63 0.10 -5.08 9.97
CA GLU A 63 -1.23 -4.62 10.35
C GLU A 63 -1.21 -3.86 11.69
N ARG A 64 -0.58 -4.44 12.72
CA ARG A 64 -0.39 -3.78 14.03
C ARG A 64 0.38 -2.48 13.88
N ARG A 65 1.44 -2.44 13.05
CA ARG A 65 2.22 -1.21 12.82
C ARG A 65 1.42 -0.13 12.11
N LEU A 66 0.60 -0.51 11.12
CA LEU A 66 -0.31 0.42 10.46
C LEU A 66 -1.38 0.96 11.42
N LEU A 67 -1.95 0.10 12.26
CA LEU A 67 -2.93 0.49 13.28
C LEU A 67 -2.31 1.45 14.29
N PHE A 68 -1.12 1.13 14.81
CA PHE A 68 -0.39 1.97 15.74
C PHE A 68 -0.11 3.35 15.15
N TYR A 69 0.37 3.41 13.90
CA TYR A 69 0.62 4.67 13.21
C TYR A 69 -0.67 5.50 13.02
N LYS A 70 -1.79 4.85 12.68
CA LYS A 70 -3.10 5.52 12.59
C LYS A 70 -3.52 6.09 13.94
N ASN A 71 -3.40 5.31 15.01
CA ASN A 71 -3.77 5.73 16.37
C ASN A 71 -2.91 6.91 16.83
N GLN A 72 -1.61 6.89 16.56
CA GLN A 72 -0.73 8.02 16.88
C GLN A 72 -1.15 9.30 16.15
N LYS A 73 -1.44 9.22 14.84
CA LYS A 73 -1.93 10.35 14.04
C LYS A 73 -3.31 10.84 14.45
N SER A 74 -4.19 9.98 14.98
CA SER A 74 -5.53 10.38 15.45
C SER A 74 -5.50 11.02 16.84
N ILE A 75 -4.50 10.73 17.67
CA ILE A 75 -4.32 11.32 19.01
C ILE A 75 -3.74 12.75 18.91
N THR A 76 -3.24 13.16 17.74
CA THR A 76 -2.58 14.47 17.53
C THR A 76 -3.53 15.58 17.03
N TYR A 77 -4.83 15.49 17.32
CA TYR A 77 -5.83 16.53 17.01
C TYR A 77 -6.42 17.12 18.29
#